data_AF-A0A812LAY7-F1
#
_entry.id   AF-A0A812LAY7-F1
#
_cell.length_a   1.000
_cell.length_b   1.000
_cell.length_c   1.000
_cell.angle_alpha   90.00
_cell.angle_beta   90.00
_cell.angle_gamma   90.00
#
_symmetry.space_group_name_H-M   'P 1'
#
loop_
_entity.id
_entity.type
_entity.pdbx_description
1 polymer ?
#
loop_
_entity_poly.entity_id
_entity_poly.type
_entity_poly.pdbx_seq_one_letter_code
_entity_poly.pdbx_strand_id
1 'polypeptide(L)'
;ALGLLHSLDGALQCDFSFPIGAGKNAMPDWFDVRPEIVYNVVGFRPGDVLTIRGGPPGTRLTLIGLRPDPDTGEISVWWHHEDFQTVHAGAGKIPGWEHMRQMMRDTGEKVNLEELKERLRSGKGRGEENQGDLQQQMLSQMSAQLSPADLQKLMGASPADLQQLSPADLQQLMGALMR
;
A
#
# COMPACT_ATOMS: atom_id res chain seq x y z
N ALA A 1 0.37 22.07 17.77
CA ALA A 1 -0.61 21.45 16.85
C ALA A 1 -2.03 21.94 17.17
N LEU A 2 -2.57 21.67 18.37
CA LEU A 2 -3.96 22.02 18.74
C LEU A 2 -4.34 23.51 18.56
N GLY A 3 -3.46 24.46 18.89
CA GLY A 3 -3.76 25.89 18.71
C GLY A 3 -3.89 26.37 17.25
N LEU A 4 -3.27 25.66 16.30
CA LEU A 4 -3.36 25.98 14.87
C LEU A 4 -4.62 25.39 14.22
N LEU A 5 -5.08 24.24 14.72
CA LEU A 5 -6.32 23.61 14.24
C LEU A 5 -7.54 24.52 14.51
N HIS A 6 -7.64 25.13 15.70
CA HIS A 6 -8.74 26.05 16.00
C HIS A 6 -8.69 27.36 15.17
N SER A 7 -7.50 27.78 14.70
CA SER A 7 -7.36 28.99 13.87
C SER A 7 -7.75 28.80 12.40
N LEU A 8 -7.94 27.56 11.96
CA LEU A 8 -8.27 27.20 10.58
C LEU A 8 -9.76 27.00 10.36
N ASP A 9 -10.59 27.24 11.38
CA ASP A 9 -12.04 27.09 11.30
C ASP A 9 -12.61 28.04 10.22
N GLY A 10 -13.28 27.49 9.21
CA GLY A 10 -13.73 28.21 8.01
C GLY A 10 -12.65 28.55 6.97
N ALA A 11 -11.38 28.21 7.19
CA ALA A 11 -10.25 28.52 6.29
C ALA A 11 -9.76 27.34 5.43
N LEU A 12 -10.24 26.12 5.72
CA LEU A 12 -9.91 24.94 4.92
C LEU A 12 -10.50 25.05 3.51
N GLN A 13 -9.68 24.75 2.51
CA GLN A 13 -10.08 24.64 1.11
C GLN A 13 -10.18 23.16 0.77
N CYS A 14 -11.31 22.56 1.11
CA CYS A 14 -11.54 21.15 0.81
C CYS A 14 -11.97 20.97 -0.65
N ASP A 15 -11.00 20.85 -1.56
CA ASP A 15 -11.20 20.75 -3.01
C ASP A 15 -10.66 19.45 -3.63
N PHE A 16 -10.04 18.60 -2.82
CA PHE A 16 -9.62 17.27 -3.24
C PHE A 16 -10.60 16.20 -2.74
N SER A 17 -11.19 15.45 -3.67
CA SER A 17 -12.09 14.35 -3.34
C SER A 17 -11.33 13.03 -3.16
N PHE A 18 -11.55 12.34 -2.04
CA PHE A 18 -10.99 11.02 -1.75
C PHE A 18 -12.03 10.13 -1.04
N PRO A 19 -12.04 8.80 -1.25
CA PRO A 19 -12.97 7.91 -0.55
C PRO A 19 -12.73 7.91 0.97
N ILE A 20 -13.80 7.81 1.75
CA ILE A 20 -13.76 7.68 3.22
C ILE A 20 -14.35 6.34 3.69
N GLY A 21 -13.71 5.73 4.69
CA GLY A 21 -14.22 4.52 5.35
C GLY A 21 -13.59 3.22 4.85
N ALA A 22 -13.78 2.16 5.64
CA ALA A 22 -13.03 0.91 5.55
C ALA A 22 -13.69 -0.19 4.70
N GLY A 23 -14.73 0.10 3.91
CA GLY A 23 -15.52 -0.95 3.25
C GLY A 23 -16.09 -0.58 1.88
N LYS A 24 -16.86 -1.50 1.29
CA LYS A 24 -17.47 -1.39 -0.05
C LYS A 24 -18.37 -0.15 -0.25
N ASN A 25 -18.78 0.48 0.85
CA ASN A 25 -19.62 1.67 0.86
C ASN A 25 -18.79 2.95 1.09
N ALA A 26 -17.48 2.93 0.87
CA ALA A 26 -16.66 4.12 0.97
C ALA A 26 -17.13 5.16 -0.06
N MET A 27 -17.58 6.30 0.44
CA MET A 27 -18.08 7.40 -0.39
C MET A 27 -17.00 8.46 -0.55
N PRO A 28 -17.00 9.22 -1.66
CA PRO A 28 -16.11 10.37 -1.79
C PRO A 28 -16.46 11.43 -0.73
N ASP A 29 -15.43 12.03 -0.17
CA ASP A 29 -15.51 13.22 0.68
C ASP A 29 -14.38 14.20 0.32
N TRP A 30 -14.44 15.43 0.82
CA TRP A 30 -13.56 16.51 0.42
C TRP A 30 -12.53 16.85 1.51
N PHE A 31 -11.28 17.03 1.09
CA PHE A 31 -10.12 17.26 1.94
C PHE A 31 -9.32 18.46 1.46
N ASP A 32 -8.73 19.21 2.40
CA ASP A 32 -7.68 20.19 2.11
C ASP A 32 -6.34 19.45 2.04
N VAL A 33 -5.72 19.49 0.86
CA VAL A 33 -4.45 18.83 0.55
C VAL A 33 -3.36 19.83 0.19
N ARG A 34 -3.54 21.11 0.54
CA ARG A 34 -2.51 22.13 0.32
C ARG A 34 -1.27 21.81 1.18
N PRO A 35 -0.11 21.51 0.58
CA PRO A 35 1.02 20.95 1.31
C PRO A 35 1.50 21.82 2.47
N GLU A 36 1.45 23.13 2.33
CA GLU A 36 1.83 24.11 3.36
C GLU A 36 0.87 24.11 4.56
N ILE A 37 -0.44 24.02 4.32
CA ILE A 37 -1.45 24.01 5.39
C ILE A 37 -1.36 22.71 6.17
N VAL A 38 -1.34 21.59 5.45
CA VAL A 38 -1.23 20.26 6.05
C VAL A 38 0.09 20.11 6.80
N TYR A 39 1.22 20.57 6.23
CA TYR A 39 2.51 20.50 6.91
C TYR A 39 2.55 21.32 8.20
N ASN A 40 1.97 22.52 8.21
CA ASN A 40 1.95 23.36 9.42
C ASN A 40 1.17 22.72 10.58
N VAL A 41 0.14 21.94 10.27
CA VAL A 41 -0.66 21.21 11.26
C VAL A 41 0.00 19.90 11.66
N VAL A 42 0.32 19.06 10.67
CA VAL A 42 0.65 17.65 10.84
C VAL A 42 2.16 17.43 10.97
N GLY A 43 2.96 18.30 10.35
CA GLY A 43 4.42 18.15 10.20
C GLY A 43 4.84 17.25 9.04
N PHE A 44 3.88 16.81 8.24
CA PHE A 44 4.06 15.96 7.07
C PHE A 44 3.20 16.53 5.94
N ARG A 45 3.53 16.18 4.71
CA ARG A 45 2.81 16.63 3.52
C ARG A 45 1.81 15.56 3.05
N PRO A 46 0.74 15.95 2.35
CA PRO A 46 -0.16 15.01 1.67
C PRO A 46 0.63 14.09 0.74
N GLY A 47 0.32 12.79 0.77
CA GLY A 47 1.04 11.75 0.05
C GLY A 47 2.26 11.20 0.79
N ASP A 48 2.70 11.81 1.90
CA ASP A 48 3.78 11.24 2.72
C ASP A 48 3.36 9.88 3.28
N VAL A 49 4.24 8.87 3.12
CA VAL A 49 4.03 7.55 3.70
C VAL A 49 4.80 7.40 5.00
N LEU A 50 4.08 7.07 6.06
CA LEU A 50 4.61 6.93 7.40
C LEU A 50 4.51 5.49 7.88
N THR A 51 5.46 5.09 8.72
CA THR A 51 5.38 3.88 9.55
C THR A 51 5.24 4.25 11.01
N ILE A 52 4.69 3.35 11.83
CA ILE A 52 4.55 3.56 13.28
C ILE A 52 5.56 2.67 14.01
N ARG A 53 6.49 3.30 14.74
CA ARG A 53 7.43 2.58 15.60
C ARG A 53 6.66 1.84 16.71
N GLY A 54 6.88 0.53 16.82
CA GLY A 54 6.17 -0.31 17.80
C GLY A 54 4.72 -0.63 17.42
N GLY A 55 4.27 -0.18 16.25
CA GLY A 55 3.02 -0.64 15.65
C GLY A 55 3.17 -2.05 15.07
N PRO A 56 2.07 -2.65 14.61
CA PRO A 56 2.11 -3.93 13.93
C PRO A 56 3.08 -3.91 12.73
N PRO A 57 3.86 -4.98 12.52
CA PRO A 57 4.79 -5.07 11.39
C PRO A 57 4.10 -4.80 10.06
N GLY A 58 4.74 -4.00 9.21
CA GLY A 58 4.18 -3.65 7.90
C GLY A 58 3.06 -2.63 7.94
N THR A 59 2.71 -2.01 9.08
CA THR A 59 1.72 -0.92 9.07
C THR A 59 2.25 0.30 8.34
N ARG A 60 1.55 0.71 7.29
CA ARG A 60 1.84 1.92 6.52
C ARG A 60 0.64 2.85 6.46
N LEU A 61 0.91 4.14 6.62
CA LEU A 61 -0.08 5.20 6.60
C LEU A 61 0.29 6.23 5.55
N THR A 62 -0.59 6.49 4.61
CA THR A 62 -0.45 7.60 3.67
C THR A 62 -1.28 8.78 4.16
N LEU A 63 -0.65 9.93 4.36
CA LEU A 63 -1.35 11.14 4.76
C LEU A 63 -2.20 11.64 3.60
N ILE A 64 -3.52 11.73 3.80
CA ILE A 64 -4.45 12.25 2.78
C ILE A 64 -4.56 13.76 2.90
N GLY A 65 -4.99 14.26 4.05
CA GLY A 65 -5.18 15.70 4.24
C GLY A 65 -5.99 16.03 5.49
N LEU A 66 -6.52 17.25 5.51
CA LEU A 66 -7.34 17.77 6.61
C LEU A 66 -8.79 17.90 6.17
N ARG A 67 -9.71 17.68 7.10
CA ARG A 67 -11.12 18.10 6.96
C ARG A 67 -11.78 18.24 8.32
N PRO A 68 -12.87 19.02 8.42
CA PRO A 68 -13.71 19.02 9.60
C PRO A 68 -14.27 17.63 9.83
N ASP A 69 -14.24 17.21 11.09
CA ASP A 69 -14.93 16.03 11.56
C ASP A 69 -16.45 16.26 11.48
N PRO A 70 -17.23 15.35 10.88
CA PRO A 70 -18.66 15.58 10.68
C PRO A 70 -19.45 15.56 11.99
N ASP A 71 -18.95 14.89 13.04
CA ASP A 71 -19.66 14.74 14.30
C ASP A 71 -19.36 15.90 15.26
N THR A 72 -18.12 16.41 15.23
CA THR A 72 -17.62 17.40 16.20
C THR A 72 -17.37 18.78 15.57
N GLY A 73 -17.25 18.87 14.25
CA GLY A 73 -16.82 20.07 13.53
C GLY A 73 -15.33 20.38 13.65
N GLU A 74 -14.59 19.68 14.51
CA GLU A 74 -13.17 19.93 14.73
C GLU A 74 -12.33 19.47 13.53
N ILE A 75 -11.28 20.22 13.21
CA ILE A 75 -10.37 19.83 12.13
C ILE A 75 -9.63 18.55 12.54
N SER A 76 -9.76 17.53 11.70
CA SER A 76 -9.13 16.22 11.88
C SER A 76 -8.14 15.91 10.77
N VAL A 77 -7.15 15.07 11.09
CA VAL A 77 -6.16 14.53 10.15
C VAL A 77 -6.60 13.15 9.67
N TRP A 78 -6.56 12.94 8.36
CA TRP A 78 -7.06 11.74 7.72
C TRP A 78 -5.95 10.98 7.00
N TRP A 79 -5.97 9.66 7.18
CA TRP A 79 -4.93 8.73 6.77
C TRP A 79 -5.52 7.60 5.96
N HIS A 80 -4.82 7.14 4.94
CA HIS A 80 -5.12 5.88 4.28
C HIS A 80 -4.19 4.79 4.85
N HIS A 81 -4.80 3.71 5.34
CA HIS A 81 -4.08 2.53 5.82
C HIS A 81 -3.79 1.63 4.63
N GLU A 82 -2.52 1.51 4.24
CA GLU A 82 -2.16 0.72 3.07
C GLU A 82 -2.14 -0.78 3.33
N ASP A 83 -1.93 -1.17 4.59
CA ASP A 83 -1.70 -2.55 5.00
C ASP A 83 -2.63 -2.92 6.14
N PHE A 84 -3.62 -3.77 5.85
CA PHE A 84 -4.08 -4.90 6.66
C PHE A 84 -5.00 -5.76 5.79
N GLN A 85 -5.27 -7.00 6.22
CA GLN A 85 -6.05 -8.07 5.56
C GLN A 85 -7.46 -7.68 5.08
N THR A 86 -7.87 -6.44 5.31
CA THR A 86 -9.08 -5.78 4.82
C THR A 86 -8.68 -4.64 3.90
N VAL A 87 -9.09 -4.72 2.63
CA VAL A 87 -8.95 -3.61 1.67
C VAL A 87 -9.65 -2.37 2.27
N HIS A 88 -8.88 -1.45 2.84
CA HIS A 88 -9.42 -0.16 3.28
C HIS A 88 -9.71 0.65 2.03
N ALA A 89 -10.98 0.78 1.67
CA ALA A 89 -11.39 1.45 0.45
C ALA A 89 -11.12 2.97 0.44
N GLY A 90 -10.81 3.56 1.60
CA GLY A 90 -10.61 5.00 1.73
C GLY A 90 -9.80 5.43 2.95
N ALA A 91 -9.92 6.72 3.28
CA ALA A 91 -9.29 7.37 4.40
C ALA A 91 -10.04 7.12 5.72
N GLY A 92 -9.32 7.17 6.83
CA GLY A 92 -9.84 7.06 8.19
C GLY A 92 -9.12 8.02 9.15
N LYS A 93 -9.76 8.28 10.29
CA LYS A 93 -9.15 9.01 11.40
C LYS A 93 -8.30 8.07 12.24
N ILE A 94 -7.22 8.62 12.80
CA ILE A 94 -6.48 7.99 13.88
C ILE A 94 -6.70 8.85 15.12
N PRO A 95 -7.56 8.43 16.07
CA PRO A 95 -7.76 9.16 17.32
C PRO A 95 -6.46 9.35 18.08
N GLY A 96 -6.18 10.58 18.52
CA GLY A 96 -4.97 10.90 19.28
C GLY A 96 -3.67 10.78 18.48
N TRP A 97 -3.72 10.89 17.15
CA TRP A 97 -2.54 10.84 16.28
C TRP A 97 -1.45 11.84 16.71
N GLU A 98 -1.81 12.97 17.34
CA GLU A 98 -0.88 13.97 17.86
C GLU A 98 0.12 13.37 18.85
N HIS A 99 -0.37 12.50 19.74
CA HIS A 99 0.46 11.79 20.71
C HIS A 99 1.30 10.70 20.03
N MET A 100 0.79 10.15 18.92
CA MET A 100 1.49 9.15 18.11
C MET A 100 2.52 9.74 17.15
N ARG A 101 2.46 11.04 16.85
CA ARG A 101 3.34 11.72 15.88
C ARG A 101 4.82 11.45 16.13
N GLN A 102 5.23 11.45 17.40
CA GLN A 102 6.61 11.16 17.83
C GLN A 102 7.05 9.70 17.57
N MET A 103 6.10 8.77 17.40
CA MET A 103 6.34 7.38 17.01
C MET A 103 6.25 7.18 15.50
N MET A 104 5.64 8.11 14.76
CA MET A 104 5.56 8.06 13.30
C MET A 104 6.93 8.37 12.69
N ARG A 105 7.26 7.69 11.59
CA ARG A 105 8.49 7.87 10.83
C ARG A 105 8.16 8.00 9.36
N ASP A 106 8.56 9.11 8.75
CA ASP A 106 8.55 9.28 7.30
C ASP A 106 9.49 8.25 6.68
N THR A 107 8.98 7.49 5.71
CA THR A 107 9.77 6.51 4.96
C THR A 107 10.57 7.17 3.85
N GLY A 108 10.29 8.44 3.54
CA GLY A 108 10.80 9.14 2.36
C GLY A 108 9.98 8.88 1.10
N GLU A 109 9.07 7.91 1.12
CA GLU A 109 8.17 7.62 0.00
C GLU A 109 7.07 8.68 -0.10
N LYS A 110 6.75 9.05 -1.34
CA LYS A 110 5.65 9.95 -1.67
C LYS A 110 4.70 9.24 -2.62
N VAL A 111 3.43 9.18 -2.24
CA VAL A 111 2.35 8.63 -3.04
C VAL A 111 1.59 9.77 -3.69
N ASN A 112 1.36 9.66 -5.01
CA ASN A 112 0.44 10.53 -5.71
C ASN A 112 -1.01 10.18 -5.30
N LEU A 113 -1.70 11.12 -4.67
CA LEU A 113 -3.04 10.89 -4.13
C LEU A 113 -4.09 10.65 -5.23
N GLU A 114 -3.92 11.18 -6.44
CA GLU A 114 -4.80 10.90 -7.58
C GLU A 114 -4.63 9.45 -8.06
N GLU A 115 -3.39 8.97 -8.17
CA GLU A 115 -3.09 7.59 -8.55
C GLU A 115 -3.57 6.60 -7.48
N LEU A 116 -3.37 6.93 -6.20
CA LEU A 116 -3.89 6.14 -5.09
C LEU A 116 -5.42 6.05 -5.14
N LYS A 117 -6.11 7.18 -5.36
CA LYS A 117 -7.56 7.23 -5.49
C LYS A 117 -8.06 6.34 -6.62
N GLU A 118 -7.43 6.40 -7.79
CA GLU A 118 -7.81 5.58 -8.94
C GLU A 118 -7.53 4.09 -8.68
N ARG A 119 -6.39 3.78 -8.06
CA ARG A 119 -6.05 2.41 -7.66
C ARG A 119 -7.12 1.82 -6.74
N LEU A 120 -7.53 2.56 -5.71
CA LEU A 120 -8.60 2.14 -4.78
C LEU A 120 -9.95 1.97 -5.50
N ARG A 121 -10.29 2.85 -6.45
CA ARG A 121 -11.51 2.72 -7.26
C ARG A 121 -11.49 1.46 -8.13
N SER A 122 -10.35 1.12 -8.71
CA SER A 122 -10.18 -0.05 -9.57
C SER A 122 -10.16 -1.38 -8.82
N GLY A 123 -10.03 -1.35 -7.48
CA GLY A 123 -9.90 -2.54 -6.65
C GLY A 123 -8.54 -3.25 -6.76
N LYS A 124 -7.57 -2.67 -7.48
CA LYS A 124 -6.22 -3.22 -7.61
C LYS A 124 -5.43 -3.01 -6.32
N GLY A 125 -5.13 -4.09 -5.62
CA GLY A 125 -4.25 -4.06 -4.46
C GLY A 125 -2.81 -3.75 -4.88
N ARG A 126 -2.00 -3.16 -3.98
CA ARG A 126 -0.56 -2.90 -4.21
C ARG A 126 0.23 -4.18 -4.53
N GLY A 127 -0.31 -5.34 -4.16
CA GLY A 127 0.29 -6.66 -4.38
C GLY A 127 0.16 -7.23 -5.79
N GLU A 128 -0.77 -6.76 -6.62
CA GLU A 128 -0.97 -7.32 -7.97
C GLU A 128 0.07 -6.80 -8.99
N GLU A 129 0.54 -5.55 -8.84
CA GLU A 129 1.62 -5.00 -9.68
C GLU A 129 2.97 -5.67 -9.40
N ASN A 130 3.31 -5.92 -8.13
CA ASN A 130 4.58 -6.54 -7.77
C ASN A 130 4.64 -8.05 -8.06
N GLN A 131 3.51 -8.75 -8.19
CA GLN A 131 3.51 -10.21 -8.40
C GLN A 131 3.99 -10.59 -9.81
N GLY A 132 3.68 -9.77 -10.81
CA GLY A 132 4.18 -9.94 -12.18
C GLY A 132 5.69 -9.73 -12.26
N ASP A 133 6.20 -8.70 -11.58
CA ASP A 133 7.63 -8.37 -11.56
C ASP A 133 8.45 -9.37 -10.74
N LEU A 134 7.92 -9.86 -9.61
CA LEU A 134 8.54 -10.94 -8.85
C LEU A 134 8.50 -12.27 -9.61
N GLN A 135 7.40 -12.61 -10.29
CA GLN A 135 7.38 -13.80 -11.16
C GLN A 135 8.38 -13.67 -12.31
N GLN A 136 8.45 -12.52 -12.99
CA GLN A 136 9.43 -12.30 -14.06
C GLN A 136 10.88 -12.28 -13.55
N GLN A 137 11.14 -11.72 -12.36
CA GLN A 137 12.46 -11.78 -11.74
C GLN A 137 12.85 -13.20 -11.32
N MET A 138 11.92 -14.00 -10.77
CA MET A 138 12.21 -15.40 -10.47
C MET A 138 12.40 -16.21 -11.75
N LEU A 139 11.55 -16.04 -12.77
CA LEU A 139 11.68 -16.74 -14.07
C LEU A 139 12.98 -16.37 -14.78
N SER A 140 13.37 -15.09 -14.78
CA SER A 140 14.64 -14.65 -15.36
C SER A 140 15.85 -15.21 -14.60
N GLN A 141 15.84 -15.20 -13.26
CA GLN A 141 16.90 -15.81 -12.46
C GLN A 141 16.98 -17.32 -12.65
N MET A 142 15.84 -18.02 -12.73
CA MET A 142 15.80 -19.47 -13.01
C MET A 142 16.32 -19.76 -14.43
N SER A 143 15.95 -18.96 -15.43
CA SER A 143 16.44 -19.12 -16.81
C SER A 143 17.94 -18.84 -16.95
N ALA A 144 18.51 -17.98 -16.12
CA ALA A 144 19.94 -17.66 -16.12
C ALA A 144 20.81 -18.73 -15.43
N GLN A 145 20.21 -19.58 -14.58
CA GLN A 145 20.89 -20.65 -13.87
C GLN A 145 20.75 -22.02 -14.55
N LEU A 146 19.80 -22.17 -15.47
CA LEU A 146 19.59 -23.42 -16.22
C LEU A 146 20.43 -23.45 -17.48
N SER A 147 21.11 -24.57 -17.72
CA SER A 147 21.82 -24.79 -18.97
C SER A 147 20.83 -24.91 -20.14
N PRO A 148 21.21 -24.56 -21.38
CA PRO A 148 20.34 -24.73 -22.55
C PRO A 148 19.81 -26.17 -22.72
N ALA A 149 20.53 -27.18 -22.22
CA ALA A 149 20.12 -28.57 -22.25
C ALA A 149 19.01 -28.91 -21.23
N ASP A 150 18.96 -28.22 -20.08
CA ASP A 150 17.95 -28.44 -19.04
C ASP A 150 16.62 -27.74 -19.39
N LEU A 151 16.69 -26.57 -20.02
CA LEU A 151 15.54 -25.87 -20.59
C LEU A 151 14.89 -26.68 -21.72
N GLN A 152 15.68 -27.37 -22.56
CA GLN A 152 15.16 -28.24 -23.62
C GLN A 152 14.41 -29.47 -23.08
N LYS A 153 14.84 -30.02 -21.93
CA LYS A 153 14.13 -31.12 -21.27
C LYS A 153 12.81 -30.67 -20.64
N LEU A 154 12.75 -29.45 -20.10
CA LEU A 154 11.56 -28.86 -19.48
C LEU A 154 10.50 -28.46 -20.52
N MET A 155 10.91 -27.94 -21.68
CA MET A 155 9.97 -27.56 -22.76
C MET A 155 9.56 -28.73 -23.67
N GLY A 156 10.25 -29.87 -23.58
CA GLY A 156 9.97 -31.08 -24.38
C GLY A 156 9.06 -32.10 -23.72
N ALA A 157 8.77 -31.98 -22.42
CA ALA A 157 7.90 -32.91 -21.70
C ALA A 157 6.45 -32.43 -21.73
N SER A 158 5.56 -33.24 -22.29
CA SER A 158 4.13 -32.94 -22.21
C SER A 158 3.62 -33.17 -20.79
N PRO A 159 2.54 -32.51 -20.34
CA PRO A 159 1.96 -32.74 -19.01
C PRO A 159 1.57 -34.19 -18.73
N ALA A 160 1.38 -35.01 -19.77
CA ALA A 160 1.10 -36.43 -19.68
C ALA A 160 2.35 -37.26 -19.32
N ASP A 161 3.54 -36.81 -19.71
CA ASP A 161 4.80 -37.50 -19.45
C ASP A 161 5.25 -37.30 -17.99
N LEU A 162 4.98 -36.12 -17.42
CA LEU A 162 5.28 -35.78 -16.03
C LEU A 162 4.43 -36.58 -15.02
N GLN A 163 3.26 -37.10 -15.43
CA GLN A 163 2.40 -37.95 -14.61
C GLN A 163 2.85 -39.42 -14.57
N GLN A 164 3.77 -39.82 -15.46
CA GLN A 164 4.29 -41.19 -15.52
C GLN A 164 5.66 -41.36 -14.84
N LEU A 165 6.24 -40.27 -14.35
CA LEU A 165 7.53 -40.32 -13.66
C LEU A 165 7.38 -41.01 -12.31
N SER A 166 8.29 -41.94 -12.02
CA SER A 166 8.32 -42.59 -10.73
C SER A 166 8.70 -41.59 -9.64
N PRO A 167 8.27 -41.80 -8.37
CA PRO A 167 8.66 -40.93 -7.27
C PRO A 167 10.18 -40.76 -7.10
N ALA A 168 10.96 -41.77 -7.52
CA ALA A 168 12.42 -41.74 -7.50
C ALA A 168 12.98 -40.80 -8.58
N ASP A 169 12.38 -40.78 -9.77
CA ASP A 169 12.80 -39.90 -10.87
C ASP A 169 12.46 -38.44 -10.55
N LEU A 170 11.29 -38.19 -9.92
CA LEU A 170 10.91 -36.88 -9.41
C LEU A 170 11.90 -36.37 -8.34
N GLN A 171 12.35 -37.24 -7.43
CA GLN A 171 13.34 -36.88 -6.43
C GLN A 171 14.72 -36.56 -7.05
N GLN A 172 15.14 -37.29 -8.09
CA GLN A 172 16.39 -36.95 -8.79
C GLN A 172 16.29 -35.62 -9.54
N LEU A 173 15.14 -35.34 -10.16
CA LEU A 173 14.89 -34.09 -10.87
C LEU A 173 14.86 -32.88 -9.91
N MET A 174 14.22 -33.04 -8.75
CA MET A 174 14.24 -32.03 -7.69
C MET A 174 15.64 -31.85 -7.08
N GLY A 175 16.41 -32.94 -6.94
CA GLY A 175 17.79 -32.89 -6.45
C GLY A 175 18.77 -32.18 -7.39
N ALA A 176 18.50 -32.22 -8.70
CA ALA A 176 19.26 -31.50 -9.72
C ALA A 176 18.91 -30.00 -9.79
N LEU A 177 17.68 -29.61 -9.44
CA LEU A 177 17.19 -28.22 -9.44
C LEU A 177 17.63 -27.41 -8.20
N MET A 178 18.16 -28.07 -7.16
CA MET A 178 18.57 -27.43 -5.90
C MET A 178 20.10 -27.40 -5.68
N ARG A 179 20.90 -27.57 -6.75
CA ARG A 179 22.36 -27.44 -6.72
C ARG A 179 22.83 -26.27 -7.56
#